data_AF-A0A7V4MVM6-F1
#
_entry.id   AF-A0A7V4MVM6-F1
#
_cell.length_a   1.000
_cell.length_b   1.000
_cell.length_c   1.000
_cell.angle_alpha   90.00
_cell.angle_beta   90.00
_cell.angle_gamma   90.00
#
_symmetry.space_group_name_H-M   'P 1'
#
loop_
_entity.id
_entity.type
_entity.pdbx_description
1 polymer ?
#
loop_
_entity_poly.entity_id
_entity_poly.type
_entity_poly.pdbx_seq_one_letter_code
_entity_poly.pdbx_strand_id
1 'polypeptide(L)'
;YRMAYLLISHDLSVVRHVCNRVAVMYLGRLVEIGPTADLFRQPLHPYTQALIDAVPIPDPTLRHERKPLKGEVPSLITPPPGCHFHPRCPWAQPRCSAEVPVLRSVGTDRGVACHLVSDEGRPLPTTPPGDSNSDRTPSGVRIL
;
A
#
# COMPACT_ATOMS: atom_id res chain seq x y z
N TYR A 1 28.59 17.20 15.64
CA TYR A 1 28.55 16.65 14.27
C TYR A 1 27.10 16.41 13.86
N ARG A 2 26.68 16.85 12.66
CA ARG A 2 25.39 16.44 12.07
C ARG A 2 25.67 15.29 11.11
N MET A 3 25.20 14.10 11.44
CA MET A 3 25.38 12.91 10.61
C MET A 3 24.06 12.57 9.92
N ALA A 4 24.16 12.14 8.67
CA ALA A 4 23.04 11.62 7.90
C ALA A 4 23.36 10.18 7.51
N TYR A 5 22.37 9.31 7.61
CA TYR A 5 22.50 7.90 7.28
C TYR A 5 21.33 7.49 6.38
N LEU A 6 21.61 6.57 5.45
CA LEU A 6 20.61 5.93 4.62
C LEU A 6 20.54 4.45 5.01
N LEU A 7 19.37 4.01 5.46
CA LEU A 7 19.09 2.62 5.79
C LEU A 7 18.16 2.03 4.72
N ILE A 8 18.53 0.86 4.19
CA ILE A 8 17.68 0.06 3.29
C ILE A 8 17.35 -1.23 4.03
N SER A 9 16.07 -1.48 4.26
CA SER A 9 15.58 -2.68 4.97
C SER A 9 14.22 -3.11 4.44
N HIS A 10 13.95 -4.41 4.54
CA HIS A 10 12.63 -5.00 4.30
C HIS A 10 11.83 -5.16 5.61
N ASP A 11 12.48 -4.99 6.76
CA ASP A 11 11.84 -5.08 8.07
C ASP A 11 11.39 -3.68 8.51
N LEU A 12 10.07 -3.46 8.40
CA LEU A 12 9.43 -2.23 8.83
C LEU A 12 9.53 -1.99 10.33
N SER A 13 9.71 -3.02 11.15
CA SER A 13 9.93 -2.88 12.59
C SER A 13 11.25 -2.14 12.85
N VAL A 14 12.32 -2.51 12.15
CA VAL A 14 13.61 -1.81 12.27
C VAL A 14 13.50 -0.38 11.75
N VAL A 15 12.90 -0.20 10.56
CA VAL A 15 12.72 1.12 9.94
C VAL A 15 11.96 2.08 10.87
N ARG A 16 10.91 1.60 11.55
CA ARG A 16 10.10 2.40 12.47
C ARG A 16 10.92 3.02 13.62
N HIS A 17 11.93 2.31 14.11
CA HIS A 17 12.71 2.72 15.28
C HIS A 17 13.93 3.55 14.94
N VAL A 18 14.48 3.39 13.73
CA VAL A 18 15.77 4.01 13.34
C VAL A 18 15.57 5.25 12.45
N CYS A 19 14.58 5.25 11.57
CA CYS A 19 14.43 6.28 10.56
C CYS A 19 13.51 7.43 11.00
N ASN A 20 13.86 8.67 10.65
CA ASN A 20 12.95 9.83 10.77
C ASN A 20 12.03 9.99 9.55
N ARG A 21 12.52 9.61 8.37
CA ARG A 21 11.78 9.64 7.09
C ARG A 21 11.94 8.30 6.39
N VAL A 22 10.89 7.84 5.73
CA VAL A 22 10.85 6.54 5.05
C VAL A 22 10.39 6.74 3.62
N ALA A 23 11.10 6.11 2.69
CA ALA A 23 10.73 6.01 1.29
C ALA A 23 10.41 4.55 0.96
N VAL A 24 9.22 4.30 0.45
CA VAL A 24 8.73 2.97 0.07
C VAL A 24 8.85 2.83 -1.44
N MET A 25 9.43 1.71 -1.88
CA MET A 25 9.60 1.40 -3.29
C MET A 25 8.84 0.13 -3.67
N TYR A 26 8.32 0.09 -4.90
CA TYR A 26 7.76 -1.11 -5.50
C TYR A 26 8.24 -1.26 -6.95
N LEU A 27 8.85 -2.41 -7.27
CA LEU A 27 9.42 -2.72 -8.59
C LEU A 27 10.21 -1.54 -9.19
N GLY A 28 11.14 -0.98 -8.40
CA GLY A 28 12.02 0.11 -8.79
C GLY A 28 11.41 1.52 -8.78
N ARG A 29 10.14 1.69 -8.37
CA ARG A 29 9.47 3.00 -8.32
C ARG A 29 9.25 3.45 -6.87
N LEU A 30 9.55 4.71 -6.57
CA LEU A 30 9.11 5.35 -5.32
C LEU A 30 7.59 5.51 -5.34
N VAL A 31 6.90 4.87 -4.40
CA VAL A 31 5.43 4.88 -4.33
C VAL A 31 4.91 5.77 -3.21
N GLU A 32 5.68 5.93 -2.13
CA GLU A 32 5.33 6.80 -1.01
C GLU A 32 6.60 7.23 -0.26
N ILE A 33 6.61 8.46 0.23
CA ILE A 33 7.68 9.00 1.09
C ILE A 33 7.07 9.94 2.14
N GLY A 34 7.62 9.96 3.35
CA GLY A 34 7.23 10.93 4.38
C GLY A 34 7.84 10.65 5.75
N PRO A 35 7.42 11.40 6.78
CA PRO A 35 7.81 11.14 8.17
C PRO A 35 7.39 9.72 8.57
N THR A 36 8.27 9.03 9.30
CA THR A 36 8.02 7.65 9.76
C THR A 36 6.69 7.55 10.52
N ALA A 37 6.42 8.50 11.42
CA ALA A 37 5.18 8.49 12.20
C ALA A 37 3.92 8.54 11.33
N ASP A 38 3.90 9.37 10.29
CA ASP A 38 2.73 9.51 9.41
C ASP A 38 2.57 8.33 8.46
N LEU A 39 3.68 7.75 7.98
CA LEU A 39 3.64 6.57 7.11
C LEU A 39 3.05 5.36 7.85
N PHE A 40 3.41 5.16 9.13
CA PHE A 40 2.88 4.06 9.94
C PHE A 40 1.46 4.31 10.46
N ARG A 41 1.06 5.58 10.64
CA ARG A 41 -0.28 5.93 11.15
C ARG A 41 -1.33 6.03 10.05
N GLN A 42 -0.96 6.61 8.91
CA GLN A 42 -1.87 6.90 7.81
C GLN A 42 -1.16 6.69 6.46
N PRO A 43 -0.80 5.44 6.11
CA PRO A 43 -0.20 5.14 4.80
C PRO A 43 -1.18 5.47 3.67
N LEU A 44 -0.68 6.15 2.63
CA LEU A 44 -1.51 6.65 1.53
C LEU A 44 -1.57 5.66 0.37
N HIS A 45 -0.43 5.08 -0.01
CA HIS A 45 -0.40 4.20 -1.15
C HIS A 45 -0.94 2.80 -0.76
N PRO A 46 -1.80 2.18 -1.57
CA PRO A 46 -2.33 0.83 -1.34
C PRO A 46 -1.30 -0.24 -0.97
N TYR A 47 -0.13 -0.18 -1.61
CA TYR A 47 0.99 -1.05 -1.29
C TYR A 47 1.55 -0.80 0.13
N THR A 48 1.73 0.46 0.52
CA THR A 48 2.22 0.81 1.86
C THR A 48 1.22 0.40 2.93
N GLN A 49 -0.08 0.57 2.69
CA GLN A 49 -1.15 0.07 3.58
C GLN A 49 -1.00 -1.42 3.83
N ALA A 50 -0.87 -2.20 2.75
CA ALA A 50 -0.70 -3.65 2.86
C ALA A 50 0.61 -4.07 3.56
N LEU A 51 1.70 -3.30 3.38
CA LEU A 51 2.94 -3.57 4.10
C LEU A 51 2.80 -3.33 5.61
N ILE A 52 2.14 -2.23 6.01
CA ILE A 52 1.91 -1.88 7.42
C ILE A 52 0.96 -2.88 8.08
N ASP A 53 -0.11 -3.28 7.38
CA ASP A 53 -1.07 -4.28 7.86
C ASP A 53 -0.43 -5.68 8.06
N ALA A 54 0.69 -5.95 7.38
CA ALA A 54 1.43 -7.19 7.52
C ALA A 54 2.38 -7.21 8.74
N VAL A 55 2.67 -6.05 9.36
CA VAL A 55 3.59 -5.96 10.49
C VAL A 55 2.99 -6.67 11.72
N PRO A 56 3.70 -7.61 12.36
CA PRO A 56 3.22 -8.28 13.56
C PRO A 56 3.00 -7.31 14.72
N ILE A 57 1.88 -7.49 15.43
CA ILE A 57 1.66 -6.84 16.72
C ILE A 57 2.48 -7.61 17.78
N PRO A 58 3.32 -6.93 18.59
CA PRO A 58 4.16 -7.61 19.59
C PRO A 58 3.37 -8.34 20.68
N ASP A 59 2.15 -7.89 20.98
CA ASP A 59 1.28 -8.51 21.98
C ASP A 59 0.63 -9.80 21.42
N PRO A 60 0.92 -10.98 21.99
CA PRO A 60 0.40 -12.25 21.50
C PRO A 60 -1.11 -12.42 21.74
N THR A 61 -1.72 -11.61 22.60
CA THR A 61 -3.16 -11.62 22.87
C THR A 61 -3.96 -10.87 21.81
N LEU A 62 -3.31 -9.96 21.09
CA LEU A 62 -3.91 -9.17 20.02
C LEU A 62 -3.74 -9.88 18.67
N ARG A 63 -4.79 -10.53 18.18
CA ARG A 63 -4.83 -11.09 16.83
C ARG A 63 -5.40 -10.07 15.85
N HIS A 64 -4.58 -9.65 14.88
CA HIS A 64 -5.03 -8.85 13.74
C HIS A 64 -5.38 -9.78 12.57
N GLU A 65 -6.60 -9.70 12.05
CA GLU A 65 -6.98 -10.40 10.82
C GLU A 65 -6.24 -9.75 9.64
N ARG A 66 -5.16 -10.41 9.18
CA ARG A 66 -4.34 -9.92 8.07
C ARG A 66 -5.02 -10.28 6.75
N LYS A 67 -5.17 -9.30 5.87
CA LYS A 67 -5.63 -9.53 4.49
C LYS A 67 -4.39 -9.65 3.59
N PRO A 68 -4.01 -10.86 3.15
CA PRO A 68 -2.86 -11.01 2.27
C PRO A 68 -3.11 -10.29 0.94
N LEU A 69 -2.07 -9.66 0.39
CA LEU A 69 -2.11 -9.15 -0.97
C LEU A 69 -2.37 -10.30 -1.94
N LYS A 70 -3.39 -10.13 -2.78
CA LYS A 70 -3.70 -11.09 -3.85
C LYS A 70 -2.71 -10.94 -5.01
N GLY A 71 -2.58 -12.00 -5.79
CA GLY A 71 -1.73 -12.05 -6.99
C GLY A 71 -0.24 -12.18 -6.70
N GLU A 72 0.48 -12.65 -7.72
CA GLU A 72 1.94 -12.81 -7.70
C GLU A 72 2.66 -11.48 -7.93
N VAL A 73 3.94 -11.41 -7.53
CA VAL A 73 4.79 -10.26 -7.81
C VAL A 73 5.14 -10.24 -9.30
N PRO A 74 4.84 -9.15 -10.03
CA PRO A 74 5.19 -9.04 -11.45
C PRO A 74 6.70 -9.10 -11.71
N SER A 75 7.07 -9.44 -12.95
CA SER A 75 8.47 -9.46 -13.41
C SER A 75 9.12 -8.07 -13.36
N LEU A 76 10.38 -8.02 -12.95
CA LEU A 76 11.22 -6.82 -13.04
C LEU A 76 11.72 -6.54 -14.45
N ILE A 77 11.83 -7.58 -15.30
CA ILE A 77 12.31 -7.46 -16.69
C ILE A 77 11.22 -6.87 -17.58
N THR A 78 9.97 -7.31 -17.35
CA THR A 78 8.80 -6.87 -18.11
C THR A 78 7.75 -6.36 -17.12
N PRO A 79 7.94 -5.16 -16.56
CA PRO A 79 7.01 -4.62 -15.58
C PRO A 79 5.65 -4.31 -16.21
N PRO A 80 4.56 -4.33 -15.42
CA PRO A 80 3.25 -3.90 -15.89
C PRO A 80 3.28 -2.44 -16.36
N PRO A 81 2.51 -2.08 -17.40
CA PRO A 81 2.38 -0.68 -17.82
C PRO A 81 1.70 0.15 -16.73
N GLY A 82 1.84 1.48 -16.83
CA GLY A 82 1.25 2.41 -15.88
C GLY A 82 1.78 2.26 -14.45
N CYS A 83 0.88 2.16 -13.48
CA CYS A 83 1.23 1.86 -12.10
C CYS A 83 1.66 0.41 -11.96
N HIS A 84 2.93 0.14 -11.62
CA HIS A 84 3.44 -1.23 -11.48
C HIS A 84 2.67 -2.07 -10.45
N PHE A 85 2.01 -1.44 -9.48
CA PHE A 85 1.22 -2.11 -8.45
C PHE A 85 -0.22 -2.45 -8.88
N HIS A 86 -0.71 -1.94 -10.02
CA HIS A 86 -2.10 -2.14 -10.43
C HIS A 86 -2.56 -3.60 -10.51
N PRO A 87 -1.74 -4.61 -10.87
CA PRO A 87 -2.19 -6.01 -10.93
C PRO A 87 -2.54 -6.61 -9.56
N ARG A 88 -2.03 -6.01 -8.47
CA ARG A 88 -2.23 -6.46 -7.09
C ARG A 88 -3.01 -5.45 -6.25
N CYS A 89 -3.28 -4.27 -6.79
CA CYS A 89 -3.98 -3.20 -6.10
C CYS A 89 -5.48 -3.53 -5.99
N PRO A 90 -6.05 -3.63 -4.78
CA PRO A 90 -7.48 -3.94 -4.62
C PRO A 90 -8.39 -2.79 -5.06
N TRP A 91 -7.83 -1.61 -5.34
CA TRP A 91 -8.55 -0.43 -5.81
C TRP A 91 -8.16 -0.01 -7.23
N ALA A 92 -7.50 -0.89 -8.00
CA ALA A 92 -7.06 -0.56 -9.35
C ALA A 92 -8.22 -0.05 -10.23
N GLN A 93 -7.99 1.07 -10.92
CA GLN A 93 -8.89 1.64 -11.92
C GLN A 93 -8.29 1.51 -13.32
N PRO A 94 -9.07 1.66 -14.41
CA PRO A 94 -8.55 1.61 -15.78
C PRO A 94 -7.35 2.54 -16.03
N ARG A 95 -7.35 3.72 -15.40
CA ARG A 95 -6.23 4.67 -15.48
C ARG A 95 -4.92 4.09 -14.93
N CYS A 96 -4.99 3.20 -13.94
CA CYS A 96 -3.81 2.61 -13.30
C CYS A 96 -3.00 1.70 -14.22
N SER A 97 -3.60 1.06 -15.23
CA SER A 97 -2.88 0.25 -16.21
C SER A 97 -2.38 1.08 -17.40
N ALA A 98 -2.96 2.25 -17.65
CA ALA A 98 -2.62 3.12 -18.79
C ALA A 98 -1.55 4.17 -18.46
N GLU A 99 -1.59 4.74 -17.25
CA GLU A 99 -0.77 5.91 -16.89
C GLU A 99 0.14 5.62 -15.69
N VAL A 100 1.41 6.03 -15.80
CA VAL A 100 2.35 5.95 -14.69
C VAL A 100 2.04 7.08 -13.70
N PRO A 101 1.70 6.79 -12.42
CA PRO A 101 1.49 7.83 -11.44
C PRO A 101 2.82 8.51 -11.11
N VAL A 102 2.83 9.84 -11.12
CA VAL A 102 4.01 10.62 -10.70
C VAL A 102 4.07 10.73 -9.18
N LEU A 103 5.27 10.68 -8.61
CA LEU A 103 5.47 10.97 -7.20
C LEU A 103 5.23 12.48 -6.99
N ARG A 104 4.12 12.80 -6.33
CA ARG A 104 3.66 14.17 -6.11
C ARG A 104 3.57 14.46 -4.62
N SER A 105 3.90 15.69 -4.24
CA SER A 105 3.77 16.13 -2.85
C SER A 105 2.31 16.13 -2.43
N VAL A 106 2.06 15.67 -1.20
CA VAL A 106 0.76 15.65 -0.54
C VAL A 106 0.90 16.24 0.86
N GLY A 107 0.17 17.31 1.16
CA GLY A 107 0.42 18.09 2.37
C GLY A 107 1.83 18.72 2.38
N THR A 108 2.49 18.71 3.53
CA THR A 108 3.74 19.50 3.76
C THR A 108 5.04 18.71 3.57
N ASP A 109 5.15 17.46 4.03
CA ASP A 109 6.40 16.67 3.95
C ASP A 109 6.16 15.21 3.48
N ARG A 110 5.09 14.98 2.72
CA ARG A 110 4.78 13.65 2.17
C ARG A 110 4.73 13.68 0.66
N GLY A 111 5.04 12.56 0.04
CA GLY A 111 4.90 12.34 -1.39
C GLY A 111 4.28 10.98 -1.66
N VAL A 112 3.41 10.90 -2.68
CA VAL A 112 2.76 9.65 -3.08
C VAL A 112 2.66 9.56 -4.60
N ALA A 113 2.89 8.37 -5.15
CA ALA A 113 2.69 8.07 -6.56
C ALA A 113 1.44 7.20 -6.72
N CYS A 114 0.25 7.80 -6.55
CA CYS A 114 -1.03 7.11 -6.68
C CYS A 114 -2.08 8.02 -7.35
N HIS A 115 -2.82 7.47 -8.30
CA HIS A 115 -3.94 8.15 -8.96
C HIS A 115 -5.15 8.35 -8.04
N LEU A 116 -5.23 7.59 -6.94
CA LEU A 116 -6.40 7.51 -6.06
C LEU A 116 -6.20 8.25 -4.74
N VAL A 117 -5.20 9.11 -4.68
CA VAL A 117 -4.95 10.00 -3.54
C VAL A 117 -5.08 11.42 -4.07
N SER A 118 -5.66 12.36 -3.30
CA SER A 118 -5.75 13.79 -3.61
C SER A 118 -4.49 14.55 -3.17
N ASP A 119 -4.31 15.80 -3.60
CA ASP A 119 -3.18 16.66 -3.17
C ASP A 119 -3.16 16.91 -1.66
N GLU A 120 -4.29 16.73 -1.00
CA GLU A 120 -4.43 16.82 0.46
C GLU A 120 -4.11 15.51 1.18
N GLY A 121 -3.72 14.45 0.46
CA GLY A 121 -3.45 13.14 1.05
C GLY A 121 -4.70 12.38 1.47
N ARG A 122 -5.86 12.68 0.86
CA ARG A 122 -7.10 11.95 1.10
C ARG A 122 -7.31 10.89 0.02
N PRO A 123 -7.77 9.66 0.36
CA PRO A 123 -8.22 8.72 -0.65
C PRO A 123 -9.36 9.33 -1.47
N LEU A 124 -9.24 9.26 -2.79
CA LEU A 124 -10.33 9.58 -3.70
C LEU A 124 -11.40 8.49 -3.63
N PRO A 125 -12.68 8.81 -3.86
CA PRO A 125 -13.73 7.80 -3.91
C PRO A 125 -13.40 6.77 -5.00
N THR A 126 -13.30 5.50 -4.59
CA THR A 126 -13.03 4.38 -5.49
C THR A 126 -14.25 3.48 -5.54
N THR A 127 -14.63 3.07 -6.75
CA THR A 127 -15.41 1.84 -6.92
C THR A 127 -14.40 0.70 -6.98
N PRO A 128 -14.45 -0.29 -6.08
CA PRO A 128 -13.61 -1.47 -6.22
C PRO A 128 -13.87 -2.11 -7.60
N PRO A 129 -12.83 -2.62 -8.29
CA PRO A 129 -13.03 -3.38 -9.51
C PRO A 129 -13.95 -4.55 -9.19
N GLY A 130 -15.12 -4.58 -9.85
CA GLY A 130 -16.32 -5.29 -9.40
C GLY A 130 -16.07 -6.70 -8.88
N ASP A 131 -16.55 -6.95 -7.66
CA ASP A 131 -16.77 -8.30 -7.16
C ASP A 131 -17.95 -8.89 -7.96
N SER A 132 -17.67 -9.56 -9.08
CA SER A 132 -18.65 -10.45 -9.70
C SER A 132 -18.82 -11.69 -8.81
N ASN A 133 -19.43 -11.51 -7.64
CA ASN A 133 -20.02 -12.61 -6.90
C ASN A 133 -21.24 -12.13 -6.10
N SER A 134 -22.27 -11.72 -6.84
CA SER A 134 -23.66 -11.77 -6.38
C SER A 134 -24.14 -13.22 -6.41
N ASP A 135 -23.68 -14.05 -5.48
CA ASP A 135 -24.41 -15.25 -5.09
C ASP A 135 -24.21 -15.53 -3.60
N ARG A 136 -24.93 -14.77 -2.77
CA ARG A 136 -25.30 -15.20 -1.43
C ARG A 136 -26.80 -15.44 -1.42
N THR A 137 -27.22 -16.53 -2.05
CA THR A 137 -28.45 -17.22 -1.66
C THR A 137 -28.33 -17.63 -0.18
N PRO A 138 -29.33 -17.37 0.69
CA PRO A 138 -29.30 -17.86 2.07
C PRO A 138 -29.65 -19.36 2.03
N SER A 139 -28.65 -20.22 1.86
CA SER A 139 -28.87 -21.66 1.99
C SER A 139 -29.05 -22.00 3.46
N GLY A 140 -30.29 -22.29 3.83
CA GLY A 140 -30.70 -22.69 5.16
C GLY A 140 -29.94 -23.93 5.64
N VAL A 141 -29.42 -23.82 6.86
CA VAL A 141 -28.97 -24.97 7.65
C VAL A 141 -30.21 -25.83 7.93
N ARG A 142 -30.31 -26.99 7.25
CA ARG A 142 -31.17 -28.09 7.69
C ARG A 142 -30.39 -28.90 8.70
N ILE A 143 -30.84 -28.83 9.95
CA ILE A 143 -30.49 -29.77 11.01
C ILE A 143 -31.29 -31.05 10.73
N LEU A 144 -30.58 -32.16 10.55
CA LEU A 144 -31.03 -33.51 10.88
C LEU A 144 -29.93 -34.15 11.73
#